data_AF-A0A354UAE4-F1
#
_entry.id   AF-A0A354UAE4-F1
#
_cell.length_a   1.000
_cell.length_b   1.000
_cell.length_c   1.000
_cell.angle_alpha   90.00
_cell.angle_beta   90.00
_cell.angle_gamma   90.00
#
_symmetry.space_group_name_H-M   'P 1'
#
loop_
_entity.id
_entity.type
_entity.pdbx_description
1 polymer ?
#
loop_
_entity_poly.entity_id
_entity_poly.type
_entity_poly.pdbx_seq_one_letter_code
_entity_poly.pdbx_strand_id
1 'polypeptide(L)'
;MNSFIKTALFSGCLFPALLSASGFRIPFEGNPEVFDEKGAKISTGTEYGRVEYPAGVQGKGIDLRRHAYDQAGALHFRTLPTQDWRSGTFSFWFKPHWNQNDREEFWIFHCQAQKNFLAYFLKRKDNTVELTVSAPKQIQILTKKVFTKEKWTHVAFSWDSEKGEVILYIDGKKNASKTRREALRIPADQQAPVICLGNTSSDRFKANVGNGTYDDLRFYDRALTPWEIRNLALASDETSGKLEPASTGKISSTENAAEFLFSFSENVPPVPVKVCAIEFDGGNSVELSMTGASGRLAFTSRNGKKTTGFLESACLPDFKKPIKISLVRKNGAMECRIDGITQGLLPFSGKSAAAAKLSVQKDSIIRPPDLAAEKKNAEILKTAVLSPLEEKLWQLDDAERAKNGVRSGVTLNGYWRVNPVQKYTSVPDGKWGYMRVPGSFRSPLWQIYRDKGGKLESLNWKWQGQTLANKHGGFRAAWYQRAFRIPDHLKKDGSRFYLNFENMNGGFSKIILNGKTVDSSTVNLKGNQPRPQPPQNRRYGTHFRLRRKSADRFH
;
A
#
# COMPACT_ATOMS: atom_id res chain seq x y z
N MET A 1 49.78 3.15 32.13
CA MET A 1 49.42 2.08 31.17
C MET A 1 47.90 2.01 31.06
N ASN A 2 47.42 2.31 29.86
CA ASN A 2 46.11 2.01 29.24
C ASN A 2 44.82 2.58 29.86
N SER A 3 44.56 3.86 29.56
CA SER A 3 43.21 4.40 29.39
C SER A 3 42.65 3.89 28.06
N PHE A 4 41.64 3.02 28.10
CA PHE A 4 40.88 2.63 26.91
C PHE A 4 39.83 3.70 26.61
N ILE A 5 40.14 4.55 25.64
CA ILE A 5 39.19 5.42 24.97
C ILE A 5 38.15 4.51 24.29
N LYS A 6 36.92 4.49 24.82
CA LYS A 6 35.75 3.97 24.10
C LYS A 6 35.40 4.98 23.01
N THR A 7 35.96 4.80 21.83
CA THR A 7 35.45 5.44 20.61
C THR A 7 34.07 4.89 20.34
N ALA A 8 33.02 5.64 20.70
CA ALA A 8 31.68 5.38 20.24
C ALA A 8 31.68 5.55 18.72
N LEU A 9 31.62 4.44 17.98
CA LEU A 9 31.31 4.43 16.55
C LEU A 9 29.90 5.02 16.39
N PHE A 10 29.82 6.28 15.94
CA PHE A 10 28.60 6.86 15.38
C PHE A 10 28.25 6.06 14.11
N SER A 11 27.42 5.03 14.27
CA SER A 11 26.91 4.22 13.17
C SER A 11 25.80 4.99 12.45
N GLY A 12 26.00 5.28 11.15
CA GLY A 12 24.89 5.42 10.19
C GLY A 12 24.43 6.82 9.74
N CYS A 13 25.33 7.79 9.50
CA CYS A 13 24.97 9.11 8.92
C CYS A 13 24.95 9.16 7.37
N LEU A 14 25.03 8.03 6.68
CA LEU A 14 25.11 8.04 5.21
C LEU A 14 23.75 8.33 4.57
N PHE A 15 23.72 9.27 3.62
CA PHE A 15 22.64 9.33 2.63
C PHE A 15 22.63 8.02 1.85
N PRO A 16 21.46 7.49 1.46
CA PRO A 16 21.42 6.41 0.48
C PRO A 16 22.15 6.91 -0.77
N ALA A 17 23.26 6.25 -1.14
CA ALA A 17 24.25 6.64 -2.15
C ALA A 17 23.70 6.77 -3.60
N LEU A 18 22.37 6.83 -3.75
CA LEU A 18 21.62 6.84 -4.99
C LEU A 18 21.08 8.24 -5.38
N LEU A 19 21.26 9.26 -4.54
CA LEU A 19 20.76 10.61 -4.78
C LEU A 19 21.95 11.58 -4.91
N SER A 20 22.33 11.93 -6.14
CA SER A 20 23.35 12.96 -6.43
C SER A 20 22.78 14.38 -6.26
N ALA A 21 22.11 14.65 -5.15
CA ALA A 21 21.30 15.85 -4.94
C ALA A 21 21.79 16.58 -3.71
N SER A 22 22.04 17.89 -3.82
CA SER A 22 22.54 18.63 -2.68
C SER A 22 21.45 18.81 -1.63
N GLY A 23 21.78 18.73 -0.34
CA GLY A 23 20.75 18.75 0.69
C GLY A 23 21.23 18.57 2.12
N PHE A 24 20.28 18.26 3.00
CA PHE A 24 20.57 17.94 4.39
C PHE A 24 19.56 16.95 4.98
N ARG A 25 19.96 16.29 6.06
CA ARG A 25 19.17 15.31 6.80
C ARG A 25 19.19 15.62 8.29
N ILE A 26 18.05 15.40 8.94
CA ILE A 26 17.84 15.54 10.38
C ILE A 26 17.24 14.21 10.87
N PRO A 27 18.06 13.31 11.41
CA PRO A 27 17.63 11.95 11.70
C PRO A 27 16.89 11.82 13.03
N PHE A 28 17.02 12.78 13.96
CA PHE A 28 16.38 12.76 15.28
C PHE A 28 16.85 11.62 16.22
N GLU A 29 18.11 11.23 16.14
CA GLU A 29 18.71 10.17 16.97
C GLU A 29 19.06 10.63 18.40
N GLY A 30 18.06 11.17 19.11
CA GLY A 30 18.21 11.74 20.44
C GLY A 30 18.66 13.20 20.47
N ASN A 31 18.79 13.84 19.30
CA ASN A 31 19.13 15.25 19.15
C ASN A 31 18.59 15.82 17.81
N PRO A 32 18.52 17.15 17.63
CA PRO A 32 18.07 17.77 16.39
C PRO A 32 19.25 18.20 15.51
N GLU A 33 20.33 17.40 15.44
CA GLU A 33 21.50 17.73 14.62
C GLU A 33 21.20 17.59 13.13
N VAL A 34 21.78 18.49 12.33
CA VAL A 34 21.61 18.55 10.89
C VAL A 34 22.91 18.09 10.23
N PHE A 35 22.79 17.15 9.31
CA PHE A 35 23.91 16.55 8.60
C PHE A 35 23.80 16.81 7.10
N ASP A 36 24.93 17.01 6.44
CA ASP A 36 25.02 17.04 4.98
C ASP A 36 24.99 15.63 4.36
N GLU A 37 25.11 15.53 3.04
CA GLU A 37 25.15 14.24 2.32
C GLU A 37 26.32 13.33 2.69
N LYS A 38 27.41 13.91 3.19
CA LYS A 38 28.61 13.17 3.60
C LYS A 38 28.52 12.73 5.06
N GLY A 39 27.44 13.07 5.75
CA GLY A 39 27.24 12.78 7.17
C GLY A 39 28.00 13.72 8.11
N ALA A 40 28.51 14.86 7.60
CA ALA A 40 29.13 15.87 8.44
C ALA A 40 28.05 16.74 9.10
N LYS A 41 28.18 17.00 10.40
CA LYS A 41 27.29 17.92 11.11
C LYS A 41 27.51 19.35 10.60
N ILE A 42 26.43 19.99 10.15
CA ILE A 42 26.46 21.35 9.59
C ILE A 42 25.62 22.35 10.38
N SER A 43 24.66 21.88 11.20
CA SER A 43 23.80 22.75 12.00
C SER A 43 23.13 21.96 13.13
N THR A 44 22.32 22.64 13.94
CA THR A 44 21.47 22.02 14.96
C THR A 44 20.18 22.81 15.13
N GLY A 45 19.08 22.12 15.41
CA GLY A 45 17.83 22.74 15.81
C GLY A 45 17.87 23.27 17.24
N THR A 46 16.99 24.22 17.53
CA THR A 46 16.68 24.70 18.88
C THR A 46 15.36 24.10 19.34
N GLU A 47 15.43 23.34 20.44
CA GLU A 47 14.27 22.78 21.12
C GLU A 47 13.67 23.78 22.09
N TYR A 48 12.34 23.82 22.15
CA TYR A 48 11.59 24.64 23.10
C TYR A 48 10.60 23.75 23.85
N GLY A 49 10.48 23.96 25.16
CA GLY A 49 9.56 23.20 26.01
C GLY A 49 10.01 21.75 26.22
N ARG A 50 9.05 20.87 26.49
CA ARG A 50 9.31 19.43 26.68
C ARG A 50 9.35 18.74 25.32
N VAL A 51 10.48 18.10 25.02
CA VAL A 51 10.72 17.31 23.82
C VAL A 51 11.15 15.91 24.24
N GLU A 52 10.66 14.88 23.53
CA GLU A 52 11.01 13.48 23.79
C GLU A 52 11.51 12.82 22.52
N TYR A 53 12.37 11.80 22.68
CA TYR A 53 12.92 11.03 21.58
C TYR A 53 12.52 9.55 21.65
N PRO A 54 11.25 9.21 21.36
CA PRO A 54 10.77 7.83 21.36
C PRO A 54 11.28 7.06 20.14
N ALA A 55 10.88 5.79 20.02
CA ALA A 55 11.19 4.98 18.84
C ALA A 55 10.65 5.62 17.54
N GLY A 56 11.55 5.79 16.57
CA GLY A 56 11.27 6.30 15.23
C GLY A 56 10.75 5.22 14.27
N VAL A 57 10.70 5.55 12.99
CA VAL A 57 10.68 4.59 11.88
C VAL A 57 12.01 3.84 11.83
N GLN A 58 13.10 4.56 12.07
CA GLN A 58 14.45 4.06 12.33
C GLN A 58 14.94 4.67 13.64
N GLY A 59 15.70 3.92 14.43
CA GLY A 59 16.28 4.43 15.68
C GLY A 59 15.28 5.19 16.56
N LYS A 60 15.57 6.47 16.80
CA LYS A 60 14.69 7.40 17.50
C LYS A 60 14.09 8.43 16.55
N GLY A 61 12.86 8.83 16.83
CA GLY A 61 12.23 10.02 16.26
C GLY A 61 12.13 11.12 17.30
N ILE A 62 11.75 12.33 16.89
CA ILE A 62 11.45 13.44 17.82
C ILE A 62 9.94 13.58 17.99
N ASP A 63 9.49 13.71 19.22
CA ASP A 63 8.09 13.87 19.54
C ASP A 63 7.76 15.28 20.02
N LEU A 64 6.87 15.94 19.26
CA LEU A 64 6.50 17.33 19.47
C LEU A 64 4.99 17.42 19.70
N ARG A 65 4.62 17.72 20.95
CA ARG A 65 3.23 17.81 21.38
C ARG A 65 2.99 18.90 22.41
N ARG A 66 1.72 19.27 22.57
CA ARG A 66 1.24 20.05 23.71
C ARG A 66 0.82 19.11 24.84
N HIS A 67 1.57 19.12 25.94
CA HIS A 67 1.25 18.35 27.15
C HIS A 67 0.26 19.07 28.06
N ALA A 68 0.30 20.41 28.07
CA ALA A 68 -0.60 21.28 28.82
C ALA A 68 -0.72 22.66 28.14
N TYR A 69 -1.61 23.52 28.67
CA TYR A 69 -1.85 24.87 28.13
C TYR A 69 -0.57 25.71 27.97
N ASP A 70 0.43 25.49 28.81
CA ASP A 70 1.69 26.24 28.83
C ASP A 70 2.93 25.36 28.63
N GLN A 71 2.72 24.16 28.08
CA GLN A 71 3.76 23.14 27.83
C GLN A 71 3.65 22.58 26.41
N ALA A 72 4.10 23.36 25.42
CA ALA A 72 4.25 22.90 24.05
C ALA A 72 5.73 22.61 23.73
N GLY A 73 6.00 21.42 23.21
CA GLY A 73 7.29 21.06 22.60
C GLY A 73 7.35 21.55 21.16
N ALA A 74 8.31 22.40 20.81
CA ALA A 74 8.50 22.92 19.45
C ALA A 74 9.97 22.84 19.03
N LEU A 75 10.22 22.76 17.72
CA LEU A 75 11.57 22.66 17.16
C LEU A 75 11.77 23.62 15.99
N HIS A 76 12.83 24.43 16.07
CA HIS A 76 13.15 25.44 15.06
C HIS A 76 14.58 25.29 14.57
N PHE A 77 14.79 25.41 13.26
CA PHE A 77 16.10 25.44 12.61
C PHE A 77 16.28 26.81 11.98
N ARG A 78 17.20 27.61 12.52
CA ARG A 78 17.43 29.01 12.10
C ARG A 78 18.79 29.24 11.43
N THR A 79 19.68 28.26 11.54
CA THR A 79 21.09 28.31 11.09
C THR A 79 21.35 27.27 10.00
N LEU A 80 20.37 27.02 9.14
CA LEU A 80 20.50 26.09 8.01
C LEU A 80 21.36 26.71 6.90
N PRO A 81 22.06 25.90 6.10
CA PRO A 81 22.83 26.41 4.98
C PRO A 81 21.93 27.10 3.94
N THR A 82 22.48 28.07 3.22
CA THR A 82 21.87 28.63 2.01
C THR A 82 21.77 27.55 0.94
N GLN A 83 20.65 27.54 0.20
CA GLN A 83 20.38 26.53 -0.83
C GLN A 83 19.74 27.17 -2.07
N ASP A 84 19.80 26.49 -3.21
CA ASP A 84 18.99 26.84 -4.37
C ASP A 84 17.54 26.39 -4.11
N TRP A 85 16.61 27.35 -4.09
CA TRP A 85 15.20 27.09 -3.85
C TRP A 85 14.38 27.04 -5.13
N ARG A 86 14.98 27.21 -6.32
CA ARG A 86 14.22 27.18 -7.60
C ARG A 86 13.48 25.86 -7.79
N SER A 87 14.04 24.78 -7.29
CA SER A 87 13.35 23.51 -7.11
C SER A 87 13.71 22.96 -5.74
N GLY A 88 12.90 22.04 -5.23
CA GLY A 88 13.25 21.37 -4.00
C GLY A 88 12.28 20.30 -3.60
N THR A 89 12.70 19.49 -2.64
CA THR A 89 11.89 18.43 -2.05
C THR A 89 12.13 18.36 -0.55
N PHE A 90 11.05 18.42 0.23
CA PHE A 90 11.06 17.98 1.62
C PHE A 90 10.49 16.57 1.75
N SER A 91 11.06 15.79 2.66
CA SER A 91 10.61 14.43 2.98
C SER A 91 10.76 14.16 4.46
N PHE A 92 9.78 13.55 5.11
CA PHE A 92 9.85 13.15 6.51
C PHE A 92 8.79 12.09 6.83
N TRP A 93 9.00 11.34 7.90
CA TRP A 93 8.00 10.48 8.50
C TRP A 93 7.25 11.22 9.59
N PHE A 94 5.94 11.01 9.67
CA PHE A 94 5.10 11.59 10.71
C PHE A 94 4.08 10.57 11.26
N LYS A 95 3.97 10.49 12.58
CA LYS A 95 3.02 9.65 13.32
C LYS A 95 2.16 10.52 14.24
N PRO A 96 0.89 10.77 13.88
CA PRO A 96 0.01 11.66 14.65
C PRO A 96 -0.57 10.98 15.89
N HIS A 97 -0.74 11.76 16.96
CA HIS A 97 -1.44 11.33 18.19
C HIS A 97 -2.95 11.57 18.18
N TRP A 98 -3.44 12.17 17.10
CA TRP A 98 -4.83 12.55 16.89
C TRP A 98 -5.51 11.69 15.82
N ASN A 99 -6.84 11.65 15.87
CA ASN A 99 -7.63 10.99 14.84
C ASN A 99 -7.83 11.90 13.63
N GLN A 100 -7.89 11.34 12.43
CA GLN A 100 -8.07 12.13 11.19
C GLN A 100 -9.36 12.99 11.16
N ASN A 101 -10.32 12.70 12.03
CA ASN A 101 -11.61 13.38 12.13
C ASN A 101 -11.69 14.32 13.35
N ASP A 102 -10.62 14.45 14.13
CA ASP A 102 -10.46 15.44 15.20
C ASP A 102 -10.74 16.84 14.62
N ARG A 103 -11.40 17.77 15.32
CA ARG A 103 -11.71 19.10 14.76
C ARG A 103 -10.67 20.17 15.08
N GLU A 104 -9.55 19.78 15.68
CA GLU A 104 -8.43 20.68 15.94
C GLU A 104 -7.56 20.94 14.70
N GLU A 105 -6.85 22.07 14.71
CA GLU A 105 -5.85 22.41 13.69
C GLU A 105 -4.45 22.07 14.19
N PHE A 106 -3.69 21.34 13.39
CA PHE A 106 -2.32 20.92 13.72
C PHE A 106 -1.35 21.38 12.64
N TRP A 107 -0.45 22.29 12.99
CA TRP A 107 0.65 22.72 12.12
C TRP A 107 1.77 21.69 12.18
N ILE A 108 2.03 20.99 11.08
CA ILE A 108 2.97 19.86 11.03
C ILE A 108 4.37 20.36 10.59
N PHE A 109 4.40 21.25 9.61
CA PHE A 109 5.65 21.75 9.04
C PHE A 109 5.47 23.19 8.54
N HIS A 110 6.48 24.01 8.75
CA HIS A 110 6.58 25.35 8.20
C HIS A 110 8.02 25.64 7.79
N CYS A 111 8.19 26.20 6.60
CA CYS A 111 9.47 26.64 6.06
C CYS A 111 9.30 28.01 5.44
N GLN A 112 10.20 28.94 5.78
CA GLN A 112 10.24 30.27 5.20
C GLN A 112 11.67 30.62 4.81
N ALA A 113 11.84 31.21 3.63
CA ALA A 113 13.08 31.88 3.23
C ALA A 113 12.73 33.32 2.79
N GLN A 114 13.59 34.30 3.08
CA GLN A 114 13.28 35.70 2.81
C GLN A 114 13.29 36.00 1.29
N LYS A 115 12.52 37.04 0.90
CA LYS A 115 12.10 37.43 -0.49
C LYS A 115 11.00 36.60 -1.16
N ASN A 116 10.07 36.07 -0.37
CA ASN A 116 8.74 35.56 -0.77
C ASN A 116 8.56 34.04 -0.84
N PHE A 117 9.49 33.20 -0.31
CA PHE A 117 9.24 31.76 -0.23
C PHE A 117 8.62 31.35 1.11
N LEU A 118 7.45 30.70 1.03
CA LEU A 118 6.76 30.08 2.15
C LEU A 118 6.28 28.69 1.72
N ALA A 119 6.58 27.67 2.52
CA ALA A 119 5.97 26.36 2.41
C ALA A 119 5.45 25.91 3.76
N TYR A 120 4.22 25.43 3.83
CA TYR A 120 3.69 24.85 5.07
C TYR A 120 2.79 23.65 4.79
N PHE A 121 2.70 22.79 5.79
CA PHE A 121 1.88 21.59 5.79
C PHE A 121 1.13 21.48 7.12
N LEU A 122 -0.20 21.40 7.06
CA LEU A 122 -1.04 21.38 8.26
C LEU A 122 -2.32 20.56 8.05
N LYS A 123 -2.88 20.09 9.16
CA LYS A 123 -4.23 19.52 9.21
C LYS A 123 -5.20 20.60 9.70
N ARG A 124 -6.28 20.84 8.96
CA ARG A 124 -7.30 21.88 9.22
C ARG A 124 -8.46 21.36 10.04
N LYS A 125 -9.22 22.26 10.67
CA LYS A 125 -10.41 21.94 11.48
C LYS A 125 -11.51 21.18 10.72
N ASP A 126 -11.57 21.33 9.39
CA ASP A 126 -12.52 20.65 8.50
C ASP A 126 -12.07 19.24 8.05
N ASN A 127 -10.99 18.72 8.63
CA ASN A 127 -10.35 17.43 8.33
C ASN A 127 -9.68 17.34 6.96
N THR A 128 -9.45 18.48 6.31
CA THR A 128 -8.51 18.53 5.19
C THR A 128 -7.07 18.63 5.68
N VAL A 129 -6.16 18.10 4.88
CA VAL A 129 -4.72 18.33 5.00
C VAL A 129 -4.33 19.26 3.87
N GLU A 130 -3.61 20.32 4.23
CA GLU A 130 -3.18 21.38 3.33
C GLU A 130 -1.68 21.33 3.15
N LEU A 131 -1.25 21.32 1.90
CA LEU A 131 0.09 21.73 1.49
C LEU A 131 -0.03 23.06 0.76
N THR A 132 0.75 24.05 1.18
CA THR A 132 0.90 25.31 0.46
C THR A 132 2.37 25.55 0.17
N VAL A 133 2.67 25.96 -1.06
CA VAL A 133 3.94 26.57 -1.46
C VAL A 133 3.61 27.91 -2.11
N SER A 134 4.25 28.99 -1.64
CA SER A 134 4.01 30.35 -2.12
C SER A 134 5.34 31.00 -2.45
N ALA A 135 5.53 31.42 -3.70
CA ALA A 135 6.65 32.26 -4.13
C ALA A 135 6.43 32.82 -5.54
N PRO A 136 5.93 34.06 -5.75
CA PRO A 136 5.34 34.96 -4.76
C PRO A 136 3.85 34.68 -4.51
N LYS A 137 3.18 33.91 -5.38
CA LYS A 137 1.75 33.60 -5.25
C LYS A 137 1.55 32.19 -4.71
N GLN A 138 0.43 31.99 -4.03
CA GLN A 138 0.08 30.71 -3.42
C GLN A 138 -0.27 29.63 -4.46
N ILE A 139 0.34 28.45 -4.30
CA ILE A 139 -0.11 27.18 -4.85
C ILE A 139 -0.53 26.29 -3.67
N GLN A 140 -1.84 26.09 -3.55
CA GLN A 140 -2.46 25.30 -2.48
C GLN A 140 -2.99 23.96 -3.01
N ILE A 141 -2.70 22.89 -2.26
CA ILE A 141 -3.22 21.54 -2.44
C ILE A 141 -3.97 21.15 -1.17
N LEU A 142 -5.24 20.77 -1.32
CA LEU A 142 -6.09 20.25 -0.25
C LEU A 142 -6.41 18.78 -0.51
N THR A 143 -6.21 17.94 0.50
CA THR A 143 -6.48 16.50 0.43
C THR A 143 -7.14 16.02 1.72
N LYS A 144 -7.62 14.77 1.74
CA LYS A 144 -8.30 14.16 2.91
C LYS A 144 -7.78 12.75 3.12
N LYS A 145 -7.94 12.22 4.34
CA LYS A 145 -7.62 10.83 4.72
C LYS A 145 -6.15 10.45 4.47
N VAL A 146 -5.25 11.38 4.77
CA VAL A 146 -3.80 11.17 4.69
C VAL A 146 -3.30 10.36 5.89
N PHE A 147 -3.79 10.71 7.08
CA PHE A 147 -3.23 10.25 8.34
C PHE A 147 -4.13 9.23 9.04
N THR A 148 -3.50 8.31 9.77
CA THR A 148 -4.18 7.44 10.74
C THR A 148 -3.48 7.58 12.08
N LYS A 149 -4.26 7.73 13.15
CA LYS A 149 -3.74 7.86 14.51
C LYS A 149 -2.76 6.73 14.84
N GLU A 150 -1.63 7.08 15.47
CA GLU A 150 -0.54 6.18 15.84
C GLU A 150 0.08 5.37 14.67
N LYS A 151 -0.09 5.80 13.43
CA LYS A 151 0.56 5.17 12.27
C LYS A 151 1.50 6.12 11.56
N TRP A 152 2.71 5.62 11.32
CA TRP A 152 3.69 6.28 10.49
C TRP A 152 3.16 6.48 9.07
N THR A 153 3.33 7.70 8.58
CA THR A 153 3.02 8.13 7.21
C THR A 153 4.25 8.82 6.66
N HIS A 154 4.72 8.41 5.48
CA HIS A 154 5.80 9.12 4.80
C HIS A 154 5.21 10.29 4.03
N VAL A 155 5.59 11.51 4.39
CA VAL A 155 5.16 12.75 3.73
C VAL A 155 6.33 13.28 2.93
N ALA A 156 6.12 13.53 1.65
CA ALA A 156 7.05 14.31 0.87
C ALA A 156 6.33 15.29 -0.04
N PHE A 157 6.94 16.43 -0.30
CA PHE A 157 6.44 17.35 -1.29
C PHE A 157 7.58 18.00 -2.04
N SER A 158 7.36 18.25 -3.33
CA SER A 158 8.34 18.86 -4.21
C SER A 158 7.75 20.07 -4.92
N TRP A 159 8.61 21.01 -5.28
CA TRP A 159 8.27 22.10 -6.18
C TRP A 159 9.33 22.26 -7.26
N ASP A 160 8.90 22.80 -8.39
CA ASP A 160 9.73 23.10 -9.56
C ASP A 160 9.25 24.42 -10.15
N SER A 161 10.04 25.49 -9.99
CA SER A 161 9.68 26.84 -10.45
C SER A 161 9.70 27.01 -11.97
N GLU A 162 10.48 26.20 -12.70
CA GLU A 162 10.49 26.22 -14.17
C GLU A 162 9.17 25.70 -14.72
N LYS A 163 8.65 24.62 -14.11
CA LYS A 163 7.33 24.05 -14.47
C LYS A 163 6.17 24.75 -13.77
N GLY A 164 6.43 25.47 -12.69
CA GLY A 164 5.43 25.96 -11.75
C GLY A 164 4.61 24.86 -11.09
N GLU A 165 5.21 23.68 -10.87
CA GLU A 165 4.53 22.51 -10.35
C GLU A 165 4.83 22.31 -8.86
N VAL A 166 3.79 21.98 -8.10
CA VAL A 166 3.91 21.47 -6.72
C VAL A 166 3.27 20.09 -6.69
N ILE A 167 3.95 19.12 -6.08
CA ILE A 167 3.48 17.75 -5.95
C ILE A 167 3.53 17.33 -4.48
N LEU A 168 2.42 16.79 -3.98
CA LEU A 168 2.33 16.13 -2.68
C LEU A 168 2.41 14.62 -2.88
N TYR A 169 3.26 13.96 -2.11
CA TYR A 169 3.42 12.52 -2.05
C TYR A 169 3.13 11.99 -0.65
N ILE A 170 2.36 10.92 -0.57
CA ILE A 170 2.04 10.21 0.68
C ILE A 170 2.40 8.74 0.48
N ASP A 171 3.15 8.17 1.42
CA ASP A 171 3.64 6.78 1.38
C ASP A 171 4.31 6.42 0.04
N GLY A 172 5.15 7.33 -0.45
CA GLY A 172 5.91 7.16 -1.70
C GLY A 172 5.07 7.27 -2.98
N LYS A 173 3.79 7.67 -2.89
CA LYS A 173 2.87 7.79 -4.03
C LYS A 173 2.43 9.22 -4.22
N LYS A 174 2.36 9.67 -5.48
CA LYS A 174 1.77 10.97 -5.83
C LYS A 174 0.32 11.01 -5.33
N ASN A 175 0.05 11.88 -4.35
CA ASN A 175 -1.28 12.10 -3.78
C ASN A 175 -2.03 13.17 -4.59
N ALA A 176 -1.39 14.29 -4.87
CA ALA A 176 -1.96 15.39 -5.63
C ALA A 176 -0.84 16.24 -6.26
N SER A 177 -1.17 17.00 -7.29
CA SER A 177 -0.28 18.04 -7.82
C SER A 177 -1.09 19.23 -8.30
N LYS A 178 -0.43 20.37 -8.39
CA LYS A 178 -0.99 21.57 -8.99
C LYS A 178 0.10 22.28 -9.78
N THR A 179 -0.23 22.72 -10.99
CA THR A 179 0.68 23.41 -11.88
C THR A 179 0.14 24.79 -12.17
N ARG A 180 0.94 25.83 -11.90
CA ARG A 180 0.62 27.23 -12.13
C ARG A 180 1.92 28.03 -12.33
N ARG A 181 2.41 28.05 -13.57
CA ARG A 181 3.71 28.65 -13.97
C ARG A 181 3.89 30.08 -13.48
N GLU A 182 2.85 30.89 -13.54
CA GLU A 182 2.90 32.29 -13.13
C GLU A 182 2.86 32.51 -11.61
N ALA A 183 2.57 31.46 -10.83
CA ALA A 183 2.48 31.56 -9.37
C ALA A 183 3.78 31.22 -8.64
N LEU A 184 4.64 30.39 -9.26
CA LEU A 184 5.90 29.93 -8.68
C LEU A 184 7.10 30.51 -9.46
N ARG A 185 7.62 31.64 -9.00
CA ARG A 185 8.83 32.31 -9.49
C ARG A 185 9.75 32.55 -8.30
N ILE A 186 10.84 31.77 -8.24
CA ILE A 186 11.82 31.84 -7.17
C ILE A 186 13.10 32.44 -7.77
N PRO A 187 13.54 33.63 -7.31
CA PRO A 187 14.77 34.21 -7.79
C PRO A 187 15.98 33.37 -7.38
N ALA A 188 17.09 33.54 -8.08
CA ALA A 188 18.32 32.79 -7.79
C ALA A 188 19.05 33.27 -6.53
N ASP A 189 18.50 34.24 -5.79
CA ASP A 189 19.13 34.75 -4.58
C ASP A 189 18.92 33.80 -3.41
N GLN A 190 20.04 33.30 -2.90
CA GLN A 190 20.07 32.21 -1.93
C GLN A 190 20.19 32.80 -0.53
N GLN A 191 19.20 32.53 0.31
CA GLN A 191 19.26 32.80 1.75
C GLN A 191 18.93 31.55 2.55
N ALA A 192 19.38 31.53 3.79
CA ALA A 192 19.16 30.43 4.72
C ALA A 192 17.66 30.31 5.03
N PRO A 193 17.07 29.12 4.97
CA PRO A 193 15.69 28.91 5.38
C PRO A 193 15.58 28.90 6.91
N VAL A 194 14.40 29.25 7.39
CA VAL A 194 13.93 28.90 8.73
C VAL A 194 12.92 27.78 8.60
N ILE A 195 13.17 26.65 9.26
CA ILE A 195 12.24 25.53 9.34
C ILE A 195 11.71 25.41 10.77
N CYS A 196 10.41 25.25 10.91
CA CYS A 196 9.72 24.98 12.16
C CYS A 196 8.91 23.69 12.02
N LEU A 197 9.04 22.77 12.98
CA LEU A 197 8.12 21.65 13.13
C LEU A 197 6.95 22.10 14.00
N GLY A 198 5.95 22.68 13.34
CA GLY A 198 4.92 23.50 13.97
C GLY A 198 4.62 24.76 13.17
N ASN A 199 3.94 25.71 13.81
CA ASN A 199 3.88 27.08 13.34
C ASN A 199 5.18 27.83 13.68
N THR A 200 5.22 29.15 13.40
CA THR A 200 6.40 29.99 13.62
C THR A 200 6.61 30.42 15.07
N SER A 201 5.69 30.11 15.98
CA SER A 201 5.77 30.52 17.38
C SER A 201 6.49 29.46 18.21
N SER A 202 7.60 29.86 18.84
CA SER A 202 8.27 29.05 19.87
C SER A 202 7.75 29.31 21.29
N ASP A 203 6.80 30.24 21.46
CA ASP A 203 6.21 30.56 22.76
C ASP A 203 5.34 29.40 23.29
N ARG A 204 5.53 29.04 24.55
CA ARG A 204 4.88 27.88 25.19
C ARG A 204 3.34 27.95 25.23
N PHE A 205 2.75 29.14 25.13
CA PHE A 205 1.31 29.34 25.08
C PHE A 205 0.78 29.39 23.65
N LYS A 206 1.54 29.98 22.72
CA LYS A 206 1.10 30.26 21.34
C LYS A 206 1.57 29.26 20.28
N ALA A 207 2.53 28.40 20.61
CA ALA A 207 3.00 27.36 19.69
C ALA A 207 1.85 26.43 19.29
N ASN A 208 1.65 26.26 17.98
CA ASN A 208 0.80 25.20 17.44
C ASN A 208 1.71 24.19 16.76
N VAL A 209 1.63 22.93 17.17
CA VAL A 209 2.53 21.88 16.73
C VAL A 209 1.74 20.70 16.19
N GLY A 210 2.43 19.81 15.48
CA GLY A 210 1.78 18.70 14.80
C GLY A 210 1.09 17.71 15.73
N ASN A 211 1.41 17.71 17.04
CA ASN A 211 0.96 16.72 18.01
C ASN A 211 1.23 15.30 17.51
N GLY A 212 2.52 14.99 17.34
CA GLY A 212 2.97 13.71 16.83
C GLY A 212 4.48 13.58 16.81
N THR A 213 4.92 12.38 16.42
CA THR A 213 6.33 12.02 16.30
C THR A 213 6.79 12.20 14.86
N TYR A 214 7.97 12.79 14.67
CA TYR A 214 8.66 12.98 13.40
C TYR A 214 9.89 12.08 13.35
N ASP A 215 10.26 11.66 12.15
CA ASP A 215 11.51 10.95 11.92
C ASP A 215 12.05 11.29 10.51
N ASP A 216 13.38 11.26 10.36
CA ASP A 216 14.11 11.35 9.10
C ASP A 216 13.71 12.54 8.20
N LEU A 217 13.77 13.78 8.73
CA LEU A 217 13.51 14.97 7.93
C LEU A 217 14.67 15.23 6.96
N ARG A 218 14.34 15.34 5.67
CA ARG A 218 15.30 15.55 4.58
C ARG A 218 14.88 16.72 3.70
N PHE A 219 15.88 17.43 3.19
CA PHE A 219 15.74 18.40 2.12
C PHE A 219 16.66 18.03 0.96
N TYR A 220 16.17 18.26 -0.26
CA TYR A 220 16.90 18.17 -1.51
C TYR A 220 16.68 19.44 -2.31
N ASP A 221 17.74 19.98 -2.91
CA ASP A 221 17.77 21.18 -3.77
C ASP A 221 17.12 21.00 -5.17
N ARG A 222 16.39 19.90 -5.36
CA ARG A 222 15.68 19.60 -6.60
C ARG A 222 14.36 18.90 -6.36
N ALA A 223 13.51 18.93 -7.37
CA ALA A 223 12.32 18.09 -7.42
C ALA A 223 12.75 16.63 -7.61
N LEU A 224 12.60 15.80 -6.58
CA LEU A 224 12.85 14.38 -6.67
C LEU A 224 11.81 13.73 -7.60
N THR A 225 12.27 12.74 -8.36
CA THR A 225 11.38 11.93 -9.19
C THR A 225 10.44 11.10 -8.32
N PRO A 226 9.28 10.67 -8.84
CA PRO A 226 8.40 9.75 -8.10
C PRO A 226 9.09 8.48 -7.62
N TRP A 227 10.16 8.03 -8.30
CA TRP A 227 10.95 6.89 -7.88
C TRP A 227 11.83 7.16 -6.67
N GLU A 228 12.49 8.31 -6.64
CA GLU A 228 13.33 8.71 -5.53
C GLU A 228 12.50 8.92 -4.27
N ILE A 229 11.35 9.59 -4.38
CA ILE A 229 10.39 9.73 -3.29
C ILE A 229 9.93 8.37 -2.75
N ARG A 230 9.65 7.43 -3.66
CA ARG A 230 9.23 6.09 -3.27
C ARG A 230 10.35 5.34 -2.56
N ASN A 231 11.60 5.47 -3.02
CA ASN A 231 12.74 4.88 -2.34
C ASN A 231 12.90 5.43 -0.93
N LEU A 232 12.70 6.74 -0.70
CA LEU A 232 12.69 7.31 0.65
C LEU A 232 11.58 6.71 1.53
N ALA A 233 10.40 6.49 0.96
CA ALA A 233 9.30 5.85 1.67
C ALA A 233 9.53 4.35 1.95
N LEU A 234 10.43 3.68 1.22
CA LEU A 234 10.71 2.23 1.38
C LEU A 234 12.04 1.94 2.09
N ALA A 235 12.94 2.90 2.13
CA ALA A 235 14.26 2.76 2.71
C ALA A 235 14.17 2.93 4.23
N SER A 236 14.20 1.81 4.93
CA SER A 236 14.69 1.74 6.30
C SER A 236 16.18 1.40 6.24
N ASP A 237 17.06 2.38 6.31
CA ASP A 237 18.49 2.09 6.34
C ASP A 237 18.86 1.56 7.74
N GLU A 238 19.38 0.33 7.72
CA GLU A 238 20.30 -0.31 8.67
C GLU A 238 19.80 -1.27 9.77
N THR A 239 18.56 -1.27 10.29
CA THR A 239 18.24 -2.22 11.41
C THR A 239 17.05 -3.16 11.23
N SER A 240 15.96 -2.78 10.56
CA SER A 240 14.77 -3.66 10.42
C SER A 240 14.69 -4.43 9.09
N GLY A 241 15.54 -4.09 8.12
CA GLY A 241 15.49 -4.59 6.73
C GLY A 241 16.82 -5.10 6.17
N LYS A 242 17.80 -5.44 7.01
CA LYS A 242 19.07 -6.02 6.54
C LYS A 242 18.79 -7.36 5.86
N LEU A 243 19.19 -7.47 4.61
CA LEU A 243 19.09 -8.70 3.84
C LEU A 243 20.39 -9.48 4.01
N GLU A 244 20.27 -10.73 4.44
CA GLU A 244 21.40 -11.65 4.57
C GLU A 244 21.39 -12.65 3.41
N PRO A 245 22.55 -13.13 2.92
CA PRO A 245 22.61 -14.14 1.88
C PRO A 245 21.83 -15.41 2.25
N ALA A 246 21.10 -15.97 1.28
CA ALA A 246 20.38 -17.22 1.43
C ALA A 246 20.53 -18.11 0.19
N SER A 247 20.35 -19.42 0.36
CA SER A 247 20.45 -20.38 -0.74
C SER A 247 19.38 -20.14 -1.81
N THR A 248 19.80 -20.05 -3.07
CA THR A 248 18.92 -19.96 -4.25
C THR A 248 18.11 -21.23 -4.50
N GLY A 249 18.48 -22.37 -3.89
CA GLY A 249 17.68 -23.62 -3.93
C GLY A 249 16.30 -23.49 -3.27
N LYS A 250 16.04 -22.37 -2.57
CA LYS A 250 14.70 -22.01 -2.07
C LYS A 250 13.76 -21.46 -3.16
N ILE A 251 14.28 -21.23 -4.37
CA ILE A 251 13.54 -20.72 -5.52
C ILE A 251 13.56 -21.78 -6.62
N SER A 252 12.38 -22.18 -7.09
CA SER A 252 12.28 -22.98 -8.31
C SER A 252 12.52 -22.05 -9.51
N SER A 253 13.62 -22.26 -10.21
CA SER A 253 14.09 -21.38 -11.28
C SER A 253 14.15 -22.10 -12.61
N THR A 254 13.78 -21.38 -13.66
CA THR A 254 14.04 -21.70 -15.07
C THR A 254 14.62 -20.45 -15.73
N GLU A 255 15.05 -20.53 -16.99
CA GLU A 255 15.49 -19.35 -17.74
C GLU A 255 14.41 -18.25 -17.82
N ASN A 256 13.12 -18.62 -17.76
CA ASN A 256 12.02 -17.69 -17.97
C ASN A 256 11.19 -17.39 -16.72
N ALA A 257 11.39 -18.11 -15.62
CA ALA A 257 10.63 -17.89 -14.40
C ALA A 257 11.40 -18.25 -13.12
N ALA A 258 11.17 -17.47 -12.07
CA ALA A 258 11.51 -17.80 -10.69
C ALA A 258 10.22 -17.88 -9.86
N GLU A 259 10.02 -18.99 -9.14
CA GLU A 259 8.85 -19.23 -8.30
C GLU A 259 9.24 -19.67 -6.89
N PHE A 260 8.54 -19.12 -5.89
CA PHE A 260 8.75 -19.47 -4.49
C PHE A 260 7.50 -19.17 -3.66
N LEU A 261 7.39 -19.83 -2.52
CA LEU A 261 6.44 -19.48 -1.48
C LEU A 261 7.08 -18.44 -0.56
N PHE A 262 6.34 -17.37 -0.29
CA PHE A 262 6.73 -16.32 0.64
C PHE A 262 5.73 -16.23 1.80
N SER A 263 6.25 -16.16 3.02
CA SER A 263 5.51 -15.74 4.22
C SER A 263 6.42 -14.94 5.14
N PHE A 264 5.84 -14.28 6.13
CA PHE A 264 6.53 -13.46 7.13
C PHE A 264 6.08 -13.93 8.52
N SER A 265 7.03 -14.16 9.43
CA SER A 265 6.75 -14.73 10.76
C SER A 265 5.93 -13.81 11.65
N GLU A 266 6.13 -12.49 11.51
CA GLU A 266 5.48 -11.47 12.33
C GLU A 266 4.23 -10.84 11.68
N ASN A 267 3.53 -9.99 12.43
CA ASN A 267 2.51 -9.11 11.83
C ASN A 267 3.16 -8.12 10.85
N VAL A 268 2.35 -7.57 9.92
CA VAL A 268 2.81 -6.52 8.99
C VAL A 268 3.52 -5.43 9.77
N PRO A 269 4.82 -5.17 9.49
CA PRO A 269 5.55 -4.13 10.18
C PRO A 269 4.83 -2.78 10.05
N PRO A 270 4.87 -1.92 11.07
CA PRO A 270 4.23 -0.60 11.01
C PRO A 270 4.87 0.31 9.96
N VAL A 271 6.09 -0.02 9.53
CA VAL A 271 6.91 0.71 8.56
C VAL A 271 7.30 -0.20 7.40
N PRO A 272 7.64 0.35 6.22
CA PRO A 272 8.09 -0.48 5.11
C PRO A 272 9.37 -1.22 5.42
N VAL A 273 9.45 -2.49 4.98
CA VAL A 273 10.59 -3.39 5.22
C VAL A 273 10.90 -4.13 3.93
N LYS A 274 12.17 -4.13 3.51
CA LYS A 274 12.65 -5.02 2.45
C LYS A 274 12.67 -6.45 2.98
N VAL A 275 12.01 -7.36 2.27
CA VAL A 275 11.85 -8.76 2.72
C VAL A 275 12.80 -9.72 1.98
N CYS A 276 13.06 -9.46 0.70
CA CYS A 276 14.09 -10.18 -0.04
C CYS A 276 14.56 -9.42 -1.29
N ALA A 277 15.72 -9.81 -1.80
CA ALA A 277 16.24 -9.40 -3.10
C ALA A 277 16.70 -10.63 -3.87
N ILE A 278 16.32 -10.72 -5.15
CA ILE A 278 16.72 -11.79 -6.05
C ILE A 278 17.53 -11.16 -7.17
N GLU A 279 18.79 -11.55 -7.30
CA GLU A 279 19.66 -11.18 -8.42
C GLU A 279 19.63 -12.30 -9.46
N PHE A 280 19.55 -11.93 -10.74
CA PHE A 280 19.42 -12.87 -11.86
C PHE A 280 20.69 -12.92 -12.70
N ASP A 281 20.95 -11.90 -13.53
CA ASP A 281 22.15 -11.82 -14.36
C ASP A 281 22.62 -10.37 -14.49
N GLY A 282 23.92 -10.14 -14.72
CA GLY A 282 24.45 -8.80 -14.99
C GLY A 282 24.08 -7.72 -13.95
N GLY A 283 23.82 -8.10 -12.70
CA GLY A 283 23.34 -7.21 -11.64
C GLY A 283 21.86 -6.80 -11.77
N ASN A 284 21.10 -7.37 -12.69
CA ASN A 284 19.66 -7.21 -12.78
C ASN A 284 18.99 -7.94 -11.61
N SER A 285 18.08 -7.27 -10.91
CA SER A 285 17.44 -7.82 -9.71
C SER A 285 15.99 -7.40 -9.56
N VAL A 286 15.26 -8.16 -8.73
CA VAL A 286 13.94 -7.78 -8.22
C VAL A 286 13.98 -7.83 -6.70
N GLU A 287 13.65 -6.71 -6.07
CA GLU A 287 13.51 -6.58 -4.62
C GLU A 287 12.03 -6.64 -4.24
N LEU A 288 11.71 -7.34 -3.17
CA LEU A 288 10.38 -7.35 -2.57
C LEU A 288 10.41 -6.57 -1.25
N SER A 289 9.40 -5.74 -1.03
CA SER A 289 9.21 -4.99 0.21
C SER A 289 7.78 -5.07 0.70
N MET A 290 7.57 -5.18 2.00
CA MET A 290 6.27 -4.92 2.61
C MET A 290 6.13 -3.41 2.81
N THR A 291 5.00 -2.82 2.44
CA THR A 291 4.80 -1.35 2.41
C THR A 291 4.28 -0.77 3.73
N GLY A 292 4.62 -1.38 4.87
CA GLY A 292 4.28 -0.89 6.20
C GLY A 292 2.77 -0.82 6.46
N ALA A 293 2.30 0.35 6.92
CA ALA A 293 0.91 0.61 7.30
C ALA A 293 -0.14 0.26 6.23
N SER A 294 0.21 0.29 4.94
CA SER A 294 -0.69 -0.11 3.85
C SER A 294 -0.80 -1.63 3.67
N GLY A 295 0.18 -2.39 4.17
CA GLY A 295 0.20 -3.85 4.24
C GLY A 295 0.22 -4.58 2.91
N ARG A 296 0.67 -3.92 1.84
CA ARG A 296 0.83 -4.53 0.51
C ARG A 296 2.25 -5.03 0.31
N LEU A 297 2.41 -5.91 -0.67
CA LEU A 297 3.71 -6.29 -1.20
C LEU A 297 4.08 -5.34 -2.34
N ALA A 298 5.31 -4.89 -2.36
CA ALA A 298 5.92 -4.13 -3.44
C ALA A 298 7.01 -4.94 -4.11
N PHE A 299 7.17 -4.74 -5.42
CA PHE A 299 8.22 -5.28 -6.25
C PHE A 299 8.99 -4.11 -6.85
N THR A 300 10.32 -4.15 -6.82
CA THR A 300 11.20 -3.13 -7.39
C THR A 300 12.19 -3.82 -8.31
N SER A 301 12.21 -3.46 -9.60
CA SER A 301 13.23 -3.96 -10.51
C SER A 301 14.44 -3.03 -10.56
N ARG A 302 15.63 -3.62 -10.64
CA ARG A 302 16.88 -2.92 -10.93
C ARG A 302 17.55 -3.55 -12.14
N ASN A 303 18.13 -2.70 -12.98
CA ASN A 303 19.04 -3.11 -14.03
C ASN A 303 20.44 -2.59 -13.65
N GLY A 304 21.29 -3.48 -13.15
CA GLY A 304 22.53 -3.10 -12.46
C GLY A 304 22.23 -2.26 -11.21
N LYS A 305 22.90 -1.11 -11.06
CA LYS A 305 22.67 -0.21 -9.92
C LYS A 305 21.40 0.65 -10.04
N LYS A 306 20.80 0.73 -11.22
CA LYS A 306 19.67 1.63 -11.51
C LYS A 306 18.35 0.94 -11.21
N THR A 307 17.53 1.53 -10.34
CA THR A 307 16.11 1.17 -10.22
C THR A 307 15.37 1.55 -11.49
N THR A 308 14.67 0.59 -12.11
CA THR A 308 14.02 0.77 -13.41
C THR A 308 12.50 0.65 -13.34
N GLY A 309 11.96 0.05 -12.29
CA GLY A 309 10.52 0.05 -12.06
C GLY A 309 10.15 -0.34 -10.64
N PHE A 310 8.90 -0.06 -10.31
CA PHE A 310 8.26 -0.62 -9.14
C PHE A 310 6.78 -0.85 -9.37
N LEU A 311 6.26 -1.81 -8.63
CA LEU A 311 4.91 -2.30 -8.71
C LEU A 311 4.43 -2.62 -7.30
N GLU A 312 3.28 -2.08 -6.89
CA GLU A 312 2.61 -2.52 -5.68
C GLU A 312 1.54 -3.56 -6.04
N SER A 313 1.50 -4.66 -5.29
CA SER A 313 0.47 -5.68 -5.39
C SER A 313 -0.93 -5.08 -5.29
N ALA A 314 -1.84 -5.57 -6.13
CA ALA A 314 -3.23 -5.13 -6.14
C ALA A 314 -4.03 -5.69 -4.96
N CYS A 315 -3.67 -6.90 -4.52
CA CYS A 315 -4.23 -7.54 -3.33
C CYS A 315 -3.52 -7.08 -2.04
N LEU A 316 -4.10 -7.43 -0.90
CA LEU A 316 -3.53 -7.20 0.43
C LEU A 316 -3.25 -8.58 1.05
N PRO A 317 -2.05 -9.16 0.88
CA PRO A 317 -1.77 -10.52 1.33
C PRO A 317 -1.80 -10.69 2.85
N ASP A 318 -2.24 -11.86 3.30
CA ASP A 318 -1.99 -12.34 4.66
C ASP A 318 -0.59 -12.95 4.72
N PHE A 319 0.40 -12.15 5.07
CA PHE A 319 1.80 -12.60 5.06
C PHE A 319 2.11 -13.70 6.08
N LYS A 320 1.25 -13.95 7.07
CA LYS A 320 1.42 -15.10 7.98
C LYS A 320 1.19 -16.44 7.28
N LYS A 321 0.54 -16.42 6.10
CA LYS A 321 0.29 -17.60 5.28
C LYS A 321 1.19 -17.56 4.05
N PRO A 322 1.73 -18.72 3.62
CA PRO A 322 2.47 -18.80 2.37
C PRO A 322 1.62 -18.31 1.19
N ILE A 323 2.19 -17.39 0.40
CA ILE A 323 1.67 -16.98 -0.91
C ILE A 323 2.69 -17.34 -1.97
N LYS A 324 2.24 -17.82 -3.13
CA LYS A 324 3.16 -18.11 -4.24
C LYS A 324 3.49 -16.81 -4.96
N ILE A 325 4.77 -16.50 -5.05
CA ILE A 325 5.30 -15.45 -5.90
C ILE A 325 5.87 -16.09 -7.15
N SER A 326 5.50 -15.56 -8.32
CA SER A 326 6.14 -15.92 -9.59
C SER A 326 6.65 -14.65 -10.27
N LEU A 327 7.92 -14.66 -10.65
CA LEU A 327 8.57 -13.62 -11.46
C LEU A 327 8.83 -14.23 -12.84
N VAL A 328 8.05 -13.81 -13.84
CA VAL A 328 8.08 -14.40 -15.18
C VAL A 328 8.63 -13.40 -16.17
N ARG A 329 9.77 -13.71 -16.79
CA ARG A 329 10.39 -12.86 -17.81
C ARG A 329 9.56 -12.90 -19.09
N LYS A 330 9.21 -11.73 -19.61
CA LYS A 330 8.48 -11.54 -20.88
C LYS A 330 8.91 -10.25 -21.56
N ASN A 331 9.40 -10.32 -22.80
CA ASN A 331 9.61 -9.18 -23.69
C ASN A 331 10.27 -7.95 -23.03
N GLY A 332 11.44 -8.12 -22.41
CA GLY A 332 12.15 -7.01 -21.74
C GLY A 332 11.50 -6.50 -20.45
N ALA A 333 10.60 -7.30 -19.88
CA ALA A 333 9.93 -7.02 -18.61
C ALA A 333 9.88 -8.28 -17.72
N MET A 334 9.64 -8.05 -16.43
CA MET A 334 9.33 -9.06 -15.45
C MET A 334 7.85 -8.94 -15.06
N GLU A 335 7.07 -9.96 -15.34
CA GLU A 335 5.70 -10.08 -14.87
C GLU A 335 5.68 -10.63 -13.44
N CYS A 336 5.20 -9.82 -12.51
CA CYS A 336 5.09 -10.21 -11.11
C CYS A 336 3.70 -10.79 -10.85
N ARG A 337 3.63 -11.99 -10.29
CA ARG A 337 2.38 -12.69 -9.97
C ARG A 337 2.31 -13.07 -8.50
N ILE A 338 1.08 -13.09 -7.98
CA ILE A 338 0.73 -13.66 -6.68
C ILE A 338 -0.32 -14.75 -6.92
N ASP A 339 -0.03 -15.98 -6.50
CA ASP A 339 -0.82 -17.20 -6.76
C ASP A 339 -1.27 -17.31 -8.23
N GLY A 340 -0.33 -17.07 -9.15
CA GLY A 340 -0.55 -17.13 -10.59
C GLY A 340 -1.30 -15.92 -11.18
N ILE A 341 -1.74 -14.95 -10.37
CA ILE A 341 -2.44 -13.75 -10.84
C ILE A 341 -1.46 -12.59 -11.04
N THR A 342 -1.45 -12.04 -12.24
CA THR A 342 -0.64 -10.88 -12.62
C THR A 342 -0.96 -9.67 -11.75
N GLN A 343 0.05 -9.19 -11.05
CA GLN A 343 -0.01 -7.92 -10.32
C GLN A 343 0.39 -6.75 -11.24
N GLY A 344 1.29 -6.99 -12.20
CA GLY A 344 1.77 -6.02 -13.16
C GLY A 344 3.09 -6.43 -13.82
N LEU A 345 3.64 -5.54 -14.64
CA LEU A 345 4.91 -5.70 -15.36
C LEU A 345 5.93 -4.67 -14.85
N LEU A 346 7.16 -5.10 -14.66
CA LEU A 346 8.30 -4.27 -14.32
C LEU A 346 9.29 -4.24 -15.49
N PRO A 347 9.85 -3.08 -15.89
CA PRO A 347 10.98 -3.04 -16.81
C PRO A 347 12.15 -3.88 -16.28
N PHE A 348 12.67 -4.79 -17.10
CA PHE A 348 13.71 -5.73 -16.70
C PHE A 348 14.55 -6.15 -17.91
N SER A 349 15.83 -5.77 -17.93
CA SER A 349 16.72 -6.07 -19.06
C SER A 349 17.45 -7.41 -18.95
N GLY A 350 17.27 -8.14 -17.85
CA GLY A 350 17.92 -9.43 -17.66
C GLY A 350 17.52 -10.44 -18.73
N LYS A 351 18.48 -11.28 -19.10
CA LYS A 351 18.32 -12.32 -20.13
C LYS A 351 17.78 -13.61 -19.53
N SER A 352 17.99 -13.84 -18.24
CA SER A 352 17.49 -14.99 -17.48
C SER A 352 16.67 -14.55 -16.26
N ALA A 353 15.70 -15.38 -15.90
CA ALA A 353 14.99 -15.34 -14.62
C ALA A 353 15.45 -16.44 -13.65
N ALA A 354 16.56 -17.13 -13.96
CA ALA A 354 17.16 -18.05 -13.02
C ALA A 354 17.84 -17.27 -11.89
N ALA A 355 17.49 -17.55 -10.64
CA ALA A 355 18.05 -16.84 -9.50
C ALA A 355 19.55 -17.16 -9.31
N ALA A 356 20.42 -16.17 -9.47
CA ALA A 356 21.85 -16.30 -9.22
C ALA A 356 22.23 -15.99 -7.78
N LYS A 357 21.55 -15.02 -7.15
CA LYS A 357 21.70 -14.74 -5.71
C LYS A 357 20.36 -14.46 -5.08
N LEU A 358 20.24 -14.83 -3.81
CA LEU A 358 19.11 -14.52 -2.97
C LEU A 358 19.62 -13.89 -1.67
N SER A 359 18.98 -12.80 -1.26
CA SER A 359 19.18 -12.21 0.06
C SER A 359 17.83 -12.02 0.74
N VAL A 360 17.73 -12.35 2.03
CA VAL A 360 16.46 -12.48 2.75
C VAL A 360 16.58 -11.82 4.12
N GLN A 361 15.53 -11.12 4.53
CA GLN A 361 15.44 -10.55 5.87
C GLN A 361 15.10 -11.67 6.89
N LYS A 362 15.56 -11.53 8.14
CA LYS A 362 15.48 -12.58 9.19
C LYS A 362 14.08 -13.21 9.40
N ASP A 363 13.02 -12.42 9.33
CA ASP A 363 11.62 -12.81 9.57
C ASP A 363 10.91 -13.27 8.28
N SER A 364 11.59 -13.16 7.14
CA SER A 364 11.10 -13.58 5.84
C SER A 364 11.36 -15.07 5.62
N ILE A 365 10.29 -15.81 5.33
CA ILE A 365 10.33 -17.24 5.07
C ILE A 365 10.11 -17.46 3.58
N ILE A 366 11.17 -17.91 2.90
CA ILE A 366 11.15 -18.30 1.49
C ILE A 366 11.36 -19.81 1.38
N ARG A 367 10.49 -20.48 0.62
CA ARG A 367 10.54 -21.93 0.36
C ARG A 367 10.25 -22.21 -1.11
N PRO A 368 10.71 -23.34 -1.66
CA PRO A 368 10.28 -23.79 -2.98
C PRO A 368 8.75 -23.95 -3.04
N PRO A 369 8.14 -23.89 -4.23
CA PRO A 369 6.74 -24.24 -4.42
C PRO A 369 6.40 -25.63 -3.86
N ASP A 370 5.21 -25.75 -3.27
CA ASP A 370 4.70 -27.01 -2.73
C ASP A 370 3.68 -27.61 -3.71
N LEU A 371 4.15 -28.55 -4.54
CA LEU A 371 3.33 -29.20 -5.56
C LEU A 371 2.14 -29.98 -4.95
N ALA A 372 2.28 -30.53 -3.74
CA ALA A 372 1.20 -31.25 -3.08
C ALA A 372 0.11 -30.29 -2.62
N ALA A 373 0.49 -29.15 -2.02
CA ALA A 373 -0.45 -28.09 -1.65
C ALA A 373 -1.12 -27.46 -2.88
N GLU A 374 -0.38 -27.25 -3.98
CA GLU A 374 -0.95 -26.75 -5.24
C GLU A 374 -1.98 -27.73 -5.82
N LYS A 375 -1.67 -29.03 -5.83
CA LYS A 375 -2.61 -30.07 -6.27
C LYS A 375 -3.86 -30.08 -5.39
N LYS A 376 -3.70 -30.02 -4.07
CA LYS A 376 -4.83 -29.94 -3.12
C LYS A 376 -5.70 -28.71 -3.36
N ASN A 377 -5.08 -27.54 -3.55
CA ASN A 377 -5.78 -26.30 -3.85
C ASN A 377 -6.55 -26.38 -5.18
N ALA A 378 -5.94 -27.00 -6.20
CA ALA A 378 -6.60 -27.22 -7.48
C ALA A 378 -7.83 -28.12 -7.34
N GLU A 379 -7.78 -29.17 -6.52
CA GLU A 379 -8.95 -30.03 -6.26
C GLU A 379 -10.07 -29.26 -5.56
N ILE A 380 -9.77 -28.46 -4.52
CA ILE A 380 -10.77 -27.61 -3.85
C ILE A 380 -11.46 -26.67 -4.85
N LEU A 381 -10.71 -26.10 -5.78
CA LEU A 381 -11.21 -25.18 -6.81
C LEU A 381 -11.98 -25.87 -7.95
N LYS A 382 -11.79 -27.18 -8.13
CA LYS A 382 -12.50 -28.02 -9.10
C LYS A 382 -13.74 -28.71 -8.52
N THR A 383 -13.90 -28.75 -7.19
CA THR A 383 -14.99 -29.46 -6.51
C THR A 383 -16.35 -29.06 -7.09
N ALA A 384 -17.00 -30.04 -7.73
CA ALA A 384 -18.38 -29.96 -8.22
C ALA A 384 -19.35 -30.84 -7.40
N VAL A 385 -18.84 -31.58 -6.42
CA VAL A 385 -19.63 -32.45 -5.54
C VAL A 385 -20.52 -31.57 -4.64
N LEU A 386 -21.81 -31.93 -4.62
CA LEU A 386 -22.85 -31.24 -3.86
C LEU A 386 -23.17 -32.02 -2.58
N SER A 387 -23.39 -31.31 -1.48
CA SER A 387 -24.06 -31.89 -0.31
C SER A 387 -25.58 -31.94 -0.52
N PRO A 388 -26.33 -32.74 0.27
CA PRO A 388 -27.79 -32.75 0.21
C PRO A 388 -28.43 -31.37 0.47
N LEU A 389 -27.77 -30.50 1.24
CA LEU A 389 -28.21 -29.12 1.41
C LEU A 389 -28.04 -28.33 0.10
N GLU A 390 -26.90 -28.49 -0.56
CA GLU A 390 -26.55 -27.74 -1.78
C GLU A 390 -27.38 -28.16 -2.99
N GLU A 391 -27.69 -29.46 -3.10
CA GLU A 391 -28.62 -29.96 -4.11
C GLU A 391 -29.97 -29.28 -4.03
N LYS A 392 -30.44 -28.92 -2.82
CA LYS A 392 -31.67 -28.15 -2.61
C LYS A 392 -31.45 -26.66 -2.85
N LEU A 393 -30.38 -26.08 -2.29
CA LEU A 393 -30.13 -24.63 -2.38
C LEU A 393 -29.78 -24.15 -3.79
N TRP A 394 -29.23 -25.03 -4.64
CA TRP A 394 -28.70 -24.66 -5.95
C TRP A 394 -29.55 -25.11 -7.13
N GLN A 395 -30.78 -25.57 -6.88
CA GLN A 395 -31.79 -25.73 -7.91
C GLN A 395 -32.03 -24.39 -8.62
N LEU A 396 -32.47 -24.45 -9.87
CA LEU A 396 -32.72 -23.26 -10.71
C LEU A 396 -34.21 -23.11 -11.07
N ASP A 397 -35.07 -23.86 -10.39
CA ASP A 397 -36.49 -23.94 -10.71
C ASP A 397 -37.22 -22.64 -10.34
N ASP A 398 -36.82 -22.02 -9.23
CA ASP A 398 -37.31 -20.72 -8.76
C ASP A 398 -36.40 -19.54 -9.18
N ALA A 399 -35.35 -19.80 -9.95
CA ALA A 399 -34.38 -18.78 -10.33
C ALA A 399 -34.98 -17.74 -11.28
N GLU A 400 -34.73 -16.45 -11.00
CA GLU A 400 -35.07 -15.34 -11.89
C GLU A 400 -34.47 -15.56 -13.29
N ARG A 401 -35.32 -15.43 -14.32
CA ARG A 401 -34.95 -15.56 -15.72
C ARG A 401 -35.18 -14.24 -16.45
N ALA A 402 -34.27 -13.92 -17.36
CA ALA A 402 -34.40 -12.76 -18.22
C ALA A 402 -34.25 -13.19 -19.69
N LYS A 403 -35.07 -12.61 -20.57
CA LYS A 403 -34.97 -12.80 -22.02
C LYS A 403 -34.97 -11.43 -22.70
N ASN A 404 -33.98 -11.19 -23.55
CA ASN A 404 -33.91 -9.99 -24.38
C ASN A 404 -33.43 -10.39 -25.79
N GLY A 405 -34.38 -10.43 -26.74
CA GLY A 405 -34.16 -10.96 -28.08
C GLY A 405 -33.61 -12.40 -28.06
N VAL A 406 -32.49 -12.59 -28.75
CA VAL A 406 -31.75 -13.87 -28.84
C VAL A 406 -30.92 -14.21 -27.60
N ARG A 407 -30.93 -13.34 -26.58
CA ARG A 407 -30.23 -13.58 -25.31
C ARG A 407 -31.22 -14.04 -24.25
N SER A 408 -30.89 -15.12 -23.58
CA SER A 408 -31.58 -15.56 -22.36
C SER A 408 -30.59 -15.68 -21.22
N GLY A 409 -31.05 -15.54 -19.99
CA GLY A 409 -30.22 -15.75 -18.83
C GLY A 409 -30.99 -16.23 -17.63
N VAL A 410 -30.29 -16.93 -16.75
CA VAL A 410 -30.79 -17.42 -15.46
C VAL A 410 -29.86 -16.91 -14.38
N THR A 411 -30.43 -16.43 -13.28
CA THR A 411 -29.65 -15.98 -12.13
C THR A 411 -29.01 -17.17 -11.42
N LEU A 412 -27.76 -16.99 -10.98
CA LEU A 412 -27.07 -17.91 -10.07
C LEU A 412 -27.05 -17.35 -8.64
N ASN A 413 -27.88 -16.35 -8.35
CA ASN A 413 -28.07 -15.84 -6.99
C ASN A 413 -28.72 -16.91 -6.09
N GLY A 414 -28.66 -16.71 -4.78
CA GLY A 414 -29.08 -17.69 -3.77
C GLY A 414 -28.05 -17.79 -2.65
N TYR A 415 -27.99 -18.93 -1.95
CA TYR A 415 -26.93 -19.18 -0.96
C TYR A 415 -25.69 -19.75 -1.64
N TRP A 416 -24.51 -19.16 -1.42
CA TRP A 416 -23.24 -19.67 -1.93
C TRP A 416 -22.38 -20.15 -0.78
N ARG A 417 -21.42 -21.05 -1.03
CA ARG A 417 -20.33 -21.29 -0.10
C ARG A 417 -19.53 -19.99 0.03
N VAL A 418 -19.28 -19.55 1.24
CA VAL A 418 -18.48 -18.36 1.55
C VAL A 418 -17.48 -18.67 2.64
N ASN A 419 -16.26 -18.18 2.46
CA ASN A 419 -15.23 -18.20 3.48
C ASN A 419 -14.68 -16.78 3.67
N PRO A 420 -15.22 -16.01 4.65
CA PRO A 420 -14.72 -14.69 5.01
C PRO A 420 -13.27 -14.75 5.52
N VAL A 421 -12.44 -13.85 5.00
CA VAL A 421 -11.01 -13.73 5.36
C VAL A 421 -10.65 -12.27 5.58
N GLN A 422 -9.66 -12.02 6.44
CA GLN A 422 -9.23 -10.66 6.75
C GLN A 422 -8.42 -10.03 5.61
N LYS A 423 -7.60 -10.85 4.96
CA LYS A 423 -6.67 -10.47 3.91
C LYS A 423 -6.67 -11.53 2.81
N TYR A 424 -6.01 -11.25 1.70
CA TYR A 424 -5.88 -12.19 0.59
C TYR A 424 -5.08 -13.42 1.03
N THR A 425 -5.60 -14.61 0.73
CA THR A 425 -4.97 -15.91 0.99
C THR A 425 -5.09 -16.78 -0.26
N SER A 426 -4.31 -17.85 -0.32
CA SER A 426 -4.68 -19.03 -1.13
C SER A 426 -6.07 -19.56 -0.76
N VAL A 427 -6.62 -20.44 -1.60
CA VAL A 427 -7.97 -21.00 -1.37
C VAL A 427 -8.04 -21.65 0.02
N PRO A 428 -9.06 -21.35 0.85
CA PRO A 428 -9.18 -21.93 2.17
C PRO A 428 -9.48 -23.43 2.10
N ASP A 429 -8.73 -24.20 2.87
CA ASP A 429 -9.06 -25.59 3.19
C ASP A 429 -10.08 -25.65 4.35
N GLY A 430 -10.82 -26.74 4.44
CA GLY A 430 -11.75 -27.00 5.54
C GLY A 430 -13.17 -26.47 5.34
N LYS A 431 -13.83 -26.09 6.44
CA LYS A 431 -15.28 -25.78 6.45
C LYS A 431 -15.57 -24.43 5.78
N TRP A 432 -16.60 -24.42 4.94
CA TRP A 432 -17.19 -23.22 4.35
C TRP A 432 -18.53 -22.91 5.00
N GLY A 433 -18.86 -21.64 5.13
CA GLY A 433 -20.18 -21.20 5.53
C GLY A 433 -21.06 -20.99 4.30
N TYR A 434 -22.34 -20.71 4.53
CA TYR A 434 -23.26 -20.31 3.48
C TYR A 434 -23.74 -18.89 3.72
N MET A 435 -23.80 -18.07 2.67
CA MET A 435 -24.36 -16.72 2.73
C MET A 435 -25.18 -16.44 1.48
N ARG A 436 -26.21 -15.60 1.64
CA ARG A 436 -27.03 -15.16 0.52
C ARG A 436 -26.25 -14.19 -0.38
N VAL A 437 -26.44 -14.37 -1.68
CA VAL A 437 -25.81 -13.67 -2.80
C VAL A 437 -26.94 -13.24 -3.76
N PRO A 438 -27.10 -11.95 -4.11
CA PRO A 438 -26.31 -10.81 -3.66
C PRO A 438 -26.44 -10.62 -2.14
N GLY A 439 -25.33 -10.24 -1.51
CA GLY A 439 -25.25 -9.98 -0.09
C GLY A 439 -23.82 -9.61 0.32
N SER A 440 -23.64 -9.04 1.51
CA SER A 440 -22.33 -8.56 1.97
C SER A 440 -22.08 -8.89 3.43
N PHE A 441 -21.02 -9.66 3.69
CA PHE A 441 -20.50 -9.93 5.05
C PHE A 441 -20.06 -8.67 5.80
N ARG A 442 -20.00 -7.51 5.13
CA ARG A 442 -19.68 -6.22 5.76
C ARG A 442 -20.90 -5.46 6.26
N SER A 443 -22.10 -5.96 5.97
CA SER A 443 -23.35 -5.35 6.44
C SER A 443 -23.96 -6.22 7.54
N PRO A 444 -24.48 -5.60 8.61
CA PRO A 444 -25.15 -6.32 9.69
C PRO A 444 -26.43 -7.04 9.24
N LEU A 445 -26.95 -6.72 8.05
CA LEU A 445 -28.15 -7.33 7.48
C LEU A 445 -27.94 -8.76 6.97
N TRP A 446 -26.68 -9.20 6.81
CA TRP A 446 -26.37 -10.50 6.20
C TRP A 446 -25.76 -11.46 7.22
N GLN A 447 -26.37 -12.64 7.32
CA GLN A 447 -25.99 -13.73 8.20
C GLN A 447 -25.09 -14.74 7.47
N ILE A 448 -24.29 -15.49 8.23
CA ILE A 448 -23.58 -16.69 7.76
C ILE A 448 -24.15 -17.92 8.44
N TYR A 449 -24.22 -19.01 7.69
CA TYR A 449 -24.86 -20.26 8.10
C TYR A 449 -23.90 -21.43 7.97
N ARG A 450 -24.18 -22.53 8.69
CA ARG A 450 -23.55 -23.84 8.48
C ARG A 450 -24.60 -24.86 8.04
N ASP A 451 -24.15 -25.94 7.42
CA ASP A 451 -24.99 -27.13 7.19
C ASP A 451 -25.13 -27.89 8.51
N LYS A 452 -26.38 -28.17 8.90
CA LYS A 452 -26.75 -29.07 9.98
C LYS A 452 -27.78 -30.07 9.46
N GLY A 453 -27.28 -31.18 8.91
CA GLY A 453 -28.12 -32.28 8.44
C GLY A 453 -29.03 -31.91 7.26
N GLY A 454 -28.52 -31.15 6.28
CA GLY A 454 -29.30 -30.75 5.10
C GLY A 454 -30.14 -29.48 5.33
N LYS A 455 -29.90 -28.75 6.42
CA LYS A 455 -30.60 -27.50 6.77
C LYS A 455 -29.59 -26.40 7.13
N LEU A 456 -29.92 -25.15 6.77
CA LEU A 456 -29.14 -23.98 7.14
C LEU A 456 -29.36 -23.65 8.63
N GLU A 457 -28.29 -23.71 9.42
CA GLU A 457 -28.29 -23.22 10.79
C GLU A 457 -27.48 -21.92 10.89
N SER A 458 -28.10 -20.90 11.49
CA SER A 458 -27.47 -19.60 11.73
C SER A 458 -26.22 -19.73 12.59
N LEU A 459 -25.14 -19.06 12.20
CA LEU A 459 -23.95 -18.86 13.02
C LEU A 459 -23.97 -17.54 13.80
N ASN A 460 -25.13 -16.87 13.87
CA ASN A 460 -25.35 -15.62 14.63
C ASN A 460 -24.28 -14.57 14.34
N TRP A 461 -24.09 -14.26 13.05
CA TRP A 461 -23.13 -13.30 12.51
C TRP A 461 -21.67 -13.60 12.85
N LYS A 462 -21.34 -14.80 13.34
CA LYS A 462 -19.96 -15.17 13.70
C LYS A 462 -19.36 -16.16 12.71
N TRP A 463 -18.14 -15.88 12.29
CA TRP A 463 -17.31 -16.79 11.52
C TRP A 463 -15.96 -16.92 12.22
N GLN A 464 -15.53 -18.15 12.50
CA GLN A 464 -14.26 -18.42 13.22
C GLN A 464 -14.11 -17.61 14.52
N GLY A 465 -15.19 -17.50 15.29
CA GLY A 465 -15.22 -16.74 16.56
C GLY A 465 -15.33 -15.22 16.41
N GLN A 466 -15.21 -14.67 15.18
CA GLN A 466 -15.28 -13.23 14.93
C GLN A 466 -16.62 -12.81 14.30
N THR A 467 -17.17 -11.68 14.73
CA THR A 467 -18.35 -11.08 14.09
C THR A 467 -18.03 -10.59 12.67
N LEU A 468 -18.90 -10.91 11.71
CA LEU A 468 -18.74 -10.60 10.28
C LEU A 468 -18.45 -9.11 10.02
N ALA A 469 -19.35 -8.24 10.49
CA ALA A 469 -19.22 -6.79 10.44
C ALA A 469 -19.08 -6.24 11.86
N ASN A 470 -17.98 -5.54 12.15
CA ASN A 470 -17.79 -4.91 13.45
C ASN A 470 -17.14 -3.51 13.30
N LYS A 471 -17.32 -2.67 14.32
CA LYS A 471 -16.79 -1.29 14.36
C LYS A 471 -15.25 -1.22 14.46
N HIS A 472 -14.58 -2.35 14.67
CA HIS A 472 -13.14 -2.46 14.93
C HIS A 472 -12.34 -3.18 13.82
N GLY A 473 -12.96 -3.48 12.66
CA GLY A 473 -12.32 -4.24 11.58
C GLY A 473 -12.80 -5.68 11.45
N GLY A 474 -14.06 -5.88 11.06
CA GLY A 474 -14.57 -7.17 10.57
C GLY A 474 -13.84 -7.65 9.31
N PHE A 475 -14.26 -8.79 8.77
CA PHE A 475 -13.63 -9.36 7.56
C PHE A 475 -13.62 -8.35 6.41
N ARG A 476 -12.56 -8.35 5.60
CA ARG A 476 -12.37 -7.40 4.48
C ARG A 476 -12.37 -8.05 3.11
N ALA A 477 -12.20 -9.37 3.05
CA ALA A 477 -12.26 -10.17 1.84
C ALA A 477 -13.05 -11.46 2.11
N ALA A 478 -13.43 -12.17 1.06
CA ALA A 478 -14.03 -13.48 1.18
C ALA A 478 -13.82 -14.27 -0.11
N TRP A 479 -13.75 -15.58 0.04
CA TRP A 479 -13.93 -16.51 -1.06
C TRP A 479 -15.40 -16.85 -1.23
N TYR A 480 -15.83 -16.99 -2.48
CA TYR A 480 -17.17 -17.42 -2.86
C TYR A 480 -17.05 -18.62 -3.80
N GLN A 481 -17.81 -19.68 -3.54
CA GLN A 481 -17.83 -20.86 -4.39
C GLN A 481 -19.27 -21.37 -4.55
N ARG A 482 -19.63 -21.75 -5.78
CA ARG A 482 -20.87 -22.44 -6.11
C ARG A 482 -20.59 -23.35 -7.31
N ALA A 483 -21.09 -24.58 -7.25
CA ALA A 483 -21.19 -25.43 -8.42
C ALA A 483 -22.54 -25.22 -9.11
N PHE A 484 -22.57 -25.33 -10.43
CA PHE A 484 -23.80 -25.28 -11.20
C PHE A 484 -23.64 -26.16 -12.44
N ARG A 485 -24.76 -26.72 -12.90
CA ARG A 485 -24.86 -27.38 -14.20
C ARG A 485 -25.54 -26.44 -15.16
N ILE A 486 -25.03 -26.36 -16.40
CA ILE A 486 -25.75 -25.68 -17.48
C ILE A 486 -27.06 -26.45 -17.70
N PRO A 487 -28.24 -25.82 -17.53
CA PRO A 487 -29.51 -26.50 -17.75
C PRO A 487 -29.60 -27.08 -19.16
N ASP A 488 -30.14 -28.30 -19.30
CA ASP A 488 -30.11 -29.01 -20.58
C ASP A 488 -30.89 -28.25 -21.68
N HIS A 489 -31.97 -27.55 -21.34
CA HIS A 489 -32.71 -26.67 -22.27
C HIS A 489 -31.88 -25.49 -22.82
N LEU A 490 -30.74 -25.14 -22.20
CA LEU A 490 -29.83 -24.12 -22.68
C LEU A 490 -28.70 -24.68 -23.57
N LYS A 491 -28.45 -26.00 -23.53
CA LYS A 491 -27.42 -26.67 -24.34
C LYS A 491 -27.94 -26.95 -25.76
N LYS A 492 -28.00 -25.93 -26.61
CA LYS A 492 -28.19 -26.13 -28.05
C LYS A 492 -26.86 -25.99 -28.79
N ASP A 493 -26.71 -26.63 -29.93
CA ASP A 493 -25.52 -26.50 -30.76
C ASP A 493 -25.21 -25.03 -31.10
N GLY A 494 -23.92 -24.70 -31.09
CA GLY A 494 -23.44 -23.33 -31.30
C GLY A 494 -23.67 -22.35 -30.13
N SER A 495 -24.23 -22.79 -28.99
CA SER A 495 -24.49 -21.89 -27.86
C SER A 495 -23.22 -21.39 -27.18
N ARG A 496 -23.13 -20.07 -26.96
CA ARG A 496 -22.07 -19.44 -26.15
C ARG A 496 -22.63 -19.01 -24.79
N PHE A 497 -21.88 -19.32 -23.73
CA PHE A 497 -22.25 -19.01 -22.35
C PHE A 497 -21.34 -17.92 -21.78
N TYR A 498 -21.93 -17.02 -21.02
CA TYR A 498 -21.23 -15.93 -20.35
C TYR A 498 -21.60 -15.92 -18.88
N LEU A 499 -20.60 -15.85 -18.01
CA LEU A 499 -20.78 -15.56 -16.60
C LEU A 499 -20.62 -14.06 -16.40
N ASN A 500 -21.70 -13.42 -15.96
CA ASN A 500 -21.72 -11.98 -15.72
C ASN A 500 -21.66 -11.70 -14.23
N PHE A 501 -20.66 -10.93 -13.81
CA PHE A 501 -20.41 -10.53 -12.42
C PHE A 501 -20.62 -9.01 -12.32
N GLU A 502 -21.69 -8.59 -11.65
CA GLU A 502 -21.98 -7.16 -11.45
C GLU A 502 -21.67 -6.75 -10.01
N ASN A 503 -21.25 -5.50 -9.78
CA ASN A 503 -20.98 -4.91 -8.46
C ASN A 503 -19.87 -5.59 -7.62
N MET A 504 -18.81 -6.07 -8.25
CA MET A 504 -17.60 -6.50 -7.52
C MET A 504 -16.88 -5.31 -6.89
N ASN A 505 -17.18 -5.01 -5.62
CA ASN A 505 -16.68 -3.84 -4.90
C ASN A 505 -15.30 -4.03 -4.24
N GLY A 506 -14.55 -5.07 -4.61
CA GLY A 506 -13.19 -5.33 -4.11
C GLY A 506 -12.13 -4.57 -4.90
N GLY A 507 -11.05 -4.13 -4.23
CA GLY A 507 -9.89 -3.56 -4.93
C GLY A 507 -9.11 -4.57 -5.77
N PHE A 508 -9.35 -5.87 -5.54
CA PHE A 508 -8.82 -7.00 -6.27
C PHE A 508 -9.87 -8.11 -6.30
N SER A 509 -9.98 -8.82 -7.43
CA SER A 509 -10.78 -10.03 -7.54
C SER A 509 -10.15 -11.02 -8.52
N LYS A 510 -10.42 -12.31 -8.33
CA LYS A 510 -10.07 -13.37 -9.27
C LYS A 510 -11.27 -14.28 -9.47
N ILE A 511 -11.50 -14.70 -10.71
CA ILE A 511 -12.59 -15.58 -11.11
C ILE A 511 -11.96 -16.88 -11.60
N ILE A 512 -12.39 -17.97 -10.98
CA ILE A 512 -11.89 -19.32 -11.25
C ILE A 512 -13.08 -20.16 -11.68
N LEU A 513 -12.94 -20.86 -12.81
CA LEU A 513 -13.92 -21.79 -13.33
C LEU A 513 -13.24 -23.15 -13.51
N ASN A 514 -13.77 -24.18 -12.85
CA ASN A 514 -13.25 -25.55 -12.89
C ASN A 514 -11.74 -25.63 -12.62
N GLY A 515 -11.27 -24.93 -11.59
CA GLY A 515 -9.85 -24.86 -11.21
C GLY A 515 -8.97 -23.96 -12.09
N LYS A 516 -9.48 -23.38 -13.19
CA LYS A 516 -8.72 -22.48 -14.06
C LYS A 516 -9.11 -21.03 -13.80
N THR A 517 -8.13 -20.16 -13.56
CA THR A 517 -8.37 -18.71 -13.57
C THR A 517 -8.82 -18.29 -14.97
N VAL A 518 -10.00 -17.70 -15.06
CA VAL A 518 -10.59 -17.22 -16.32
C VAL A 518 -10.61 -15.70 -16.42
N ASP A 519 -10.56 -15.01 -15.27
CA ASP A 519 -10.50 -13.55 -15.22
C ASP A 519 -9.92 -13.08 -13.88
N SER A 520 -9.41 -11.86 -13.84
CA SER A 520 -9.01 -11.17 -12.62
C SER A 520 -9.11 -9.67 -12.84
N SER A 521 -9.58 -8.94 -11.83
CA SER A 521 -9.61 -7.48 -11.89
C SER A 521 -8.76 -6.88 -10.78
N THR A 522 -7.94 -5.91 -11.17
CA THR A 522 -7.24 -5.00 -10.28
C THR A 522 -7.93 -3.64 -10.46
N VAL A 523 -8.56 -3.11 -9.41
CA VAL A 523 -9.03 -1.73 -9.49
C VAL A 523 -7.79 -0.87 -9.34
N ASN A 524 -7.20 -0.47 -10.47
CA ASN A 524 -6.28 0.66 -10.49
C ASN A 524 -7.04 1.83 -9.88
N LEU A 525 -6.62 2.26 -8.69
CA LEU A 525 -7.01 3.54 -8.11
C LEU A 525 -6.42 4.63 -9.03
N LYS A 526 -7.00 4.82 -10.23
CA LYS A 526 -6.79 6.01 -11.03
C LYS A 526 -7.14 7.18 -10.11
N GLY A 527 -6.18 8.10 -9.96
CA GLY A 527 -6.16 9.11 -8.92
C GLY A 527 -7.45 9.92 -8.81
N ASN A 528 -7.73 10.31 -7.56
CA ASN A 528 -8.44 11.53 -7.15
C ASN A 528 -9.36 12.20 -8.19
N GLN A 529 -10.45 11.51 -8.55
CA GLN A 529 -11.70 12.18 -8.82
C GLN A 529 -12.60 11.96 -7.60
N PRO A 530 -13.18 13.00 -6.99
CA PRO A 530 -14.20 12.80 -5.97
C PRO A 530 -15.29 11.93 -6.59
N ARG A 531 -15.56 10.76 -6.01
CA ARG A 531 -16.75 10.01 -6.40
C ARG A 531 -17.94 10.93 -6.14
N PRO A 532 -18.81 11.23 -7.13
CA PRO A 532 -20.12 11.77 -6.80
C PRO A 532 -20.75 10.82 -5.77
N GLN A 533 -21.40 11.38 -4.75
CA GLN A 533 -22.12 10.58 -3.77
C GLN A 533 -23.01 9.59 -4.54
N PRO A 534 -22.93 8.28 -4.28
CA PRO A 534 -23.81 7.36 -4.95
C PRO A 534 -25.25 7.72 -4.54
N PRO A 535 -26.21 7.76 -5.48
CA PRO A 535 -27.61 7.90 -5.12
C PRO A 535 -27.98 6.82 -4.10
N GLN A 536 -28.82 7.18 -3.12
CA GLN A 536 -29.14 6.38 -1.92
C GLN A 536 -29.73 4.97 -2.21
N ASN A 537 -29.97 4.61 -3.47
CA ASN A 537 -30.65 3.38 -3.91
C ASN A 537 -29.76 2.35 -4.65
N ARG A 538 -28.47 2.17 -4.29
CA ARG A 538 -27.71 1.01 -4.80
C ARG A 538 -28.02 -0.26 -3.99
N ARG A 539 -28.54 -1.28 -4.67
CA ARG A 539 -28.54 -2.66 -4.19
C ARG A 539 -27.09 -3.09 -3.89
N TYR A 540 -26.76 -3.24 -2.61
CA TYR A 540 -25.48 -3.79 -2.20
C TYR A 540 -25.45 -5.29 -2.45
N GLY A 541 -24.78 -5.72 -3.51
CA GLY A 541 -24.34 -7.09 -3.63
C GLY A 541 -23.95 -7.48 -5.05
N THR A 542 -23.12 -8.52 -5.11
CA THR A 542 -22.64 -9.09 -6.37
C THR A 542 -23.76 -9.89 -7.02
N HIS A 543 -24.16 -9.54 -8.23
CA HIS A 543 -25.16 -10.29 -8.99
C HIS A 543 -24.46 -11.23 -9.96
N PHE A 544 -24.92 -12.48 -10.02
CA PHE A 544 -24.37 -13.52 -10.88
C PHE A 544 -25.44 -14.01 -11.85
N ARG A 545 -25.16 -13.95 -13.16
CA ARG A 545 -26.09 -14.41 -14.19
C ARG A 545 -25.35 -15.23 -15.24
N LEU A 546 -25.86 -16.43 -15.52
CA LEU A 546 -25.47 -17.22 -16.69
C LEU A 546 -26.29 -16.72 -17.87
N ARG A 547 -25.63 -16.21 -18.92
CA ARG A 547 -26.28 -15.75 -20.15
C ARG A 547 -25.91 -16.62 -21.33
N ARG A 548 -26.90 -16.92 -22.16
CA ARG A 548 -26.74 -17.56 -23.47
C ARG A 548 -26.96 -16.53 -24.57
N LYS A 549 -26.17 -16.60 -25.64
CA LYS A 549 -26.46 -15.95 -26.94
C LYS A 549 -26.62 -17.05 -27.99
N SER A 550 -27.75 -17.12 -28.70
CA SER A 550 -27.88 -18.03 -29.85
C SER A 550 -27.09 -17.49 -31.04
N ALA A 551 -26.51 -18.39 -31.83
CA ALA A 551 -25.68 -18.06 -32.98
C ALA A 551 -26.49 -17.68 -34.24
N ASP A 552 -27.82 -17.79 -34.19
CA ASP A 552 -28.69 -17.83 -35.38
C ASP A 552 -28.87 -16.50 -36.13
N ARG A 553 -28.11 -15.44 -35.77
CA ARG A 553 -27.99 -14.22 -36.60
C ARG A 553 -26.60 -13.61 -36.43
N PHE A 554 -25.65 -14.11 -37.22
CA PHE A 554 -24.66 -13.24 -37.83
C PHE A 554 -25.28 -12.74 -39.14
N HIS A 555 -25.61 -11.45 -39.19
CA HIS A 555 -25.63 -10.68 -40.43
C HIS A 555 -24.61 -9.56 -40.25
#